data_AF-A0A1F8PTQ0-F1
#
_entry.id   AF-A0A1F8PTQ0-F1
#
_cell.length_a   1.000
_cell.length_b   1.000
_cell.length_c   1.000
_cell.angle_alpha   90.00
_cell.angle_beta   90.00
_cell.angle_gamma   90.00
#
_symmetry.space_group_name_H-M   'P 1'
#
loop_
_entity.id
_entity.type
_entity.pdbx_description
1 polymer ?
#
loop_
_entity_poly.entity_id
_entity_poly.type
_entity_poly.pdbx_seq_one_letter_code
_entity_poly.pdbx_strand_id
1 'polypeptide(L)'
;MDTVKEYSKRPLFVGIAGLLIGLILGLIYAWLINPVEWTDAPVDLLRPDLQEDYMRMAIDSYTVNQDAALAQTRYEAIGENKENILAQIEANPGEQSPQSIAAFKAVVTTGVPAVATPPATTPGVTTPMVTSSVPAAPVEEEGGFPTWTIVILLICVLGLALGGGLFYLLYWRNRSGGQASPAKREAQPAERQPEWTEYAAPGEEPPTVQFMASYKLGDDLFDDSFSIDSPTGEFLGECGAGISETIGVGEPKRVTAFEVWLFDKNDIQTVTKVLMSAHAFLDDATRQRLESKGDPVLAEPGSEIVLETQTLKLVARVVDMAYGDGALPEQSFFDRLILELSVWPRS
;
A
#
# COMPACT_ATOMS: atom_id res chain seq x y z
N MET A 1 -23.93 -40.43 -6.38
CA MET A 1 -23.54 -40.56 -4.95
C MET A 1 -22.28 -41.38 -4.77
N ASP A 2 -21.91 -42.24 -5.72
CA ASP A 2 -20.73 -43.12 -5.60
C ASP A 2 -19.38 -42.41 -5.82
N THR A 3 -19.34 -41.35 -6.63
CA THR A 3 -18.12 -40.56 -6.86
C THR A 3 -17.62 -39.85 -5.60
N VAL A 4 -18.53 -39.28 -4.79
CA VAL A 4 -18.17 -38.57 -3.54
C VAL A 4 -17.59 -39.53 -2.48
N LYS A 5 -18.05 -40.79 -2.47
CA LYS A 5 -17.55 -41.84 -1.57
C LYS A 5 -16.16 -42.36 -1.95
N GLU A 6 -15.76 -42.22 -3.21
CA GLU A 6 -14.44 -42.65 -3.68
C GLU A 6 -13.36 -41.60 -3.39
N TYR A 7 -13.71 -40.31 -3.45
CA TYR A 7 -12.81 -39.20 -3.08
C TYR A 7 -12.54 -39.09 -1.58
N SER A 8 -13.48 -39.52 -0.70
CA SER A 8 -13.29 -39.47 0.76
C SER A 8 -12.26 -40.46 1.30
N LYS A 9 -11.80 -41.43 0.49
CA LYS A 9 -10.71 -42.37 0.85
C LYS A 9 -9.31 -41.78 0.62
N ARG A 10 -9.20 -40.61 -0.02
CA ARG A 10 -7.92 -39.94 -0.26
C ARG A 10 -7.69 -38.88 0.82
N PRO A 11 -6.67 -39.03 1.70
CA PRO A 11 -6.45 -38.11 2.82
C PRO A 11 -6.21 -36.66 2.36
N LEU A 12 -5.66 -36.47 1.16
CA LEU A 12 -5.45 -35.16 0.55
C LEU A 12 -6.77 -34.42 0.25
N PHE A 13 -7.78 -35.13 -0.27
CA PHE A 13 -9.08 -34.52 -0.60
C PHE A 13 -9.86 -34.12 0.65
N VAL A 14 -9.78 -34.94 1.70
CA VAL A 14 -10.37 -34.61 3.00
C VAL A 14 -9.69 -33.38 3.62
N GLY A 15 -8.36 -33.26 3.47
CA GLY A 15 -7.62 -32.07 3.89
C GLY A 15 -8.03 -30.80 3.14
N ILE A 16 -8.11 -30.85 1.81
CA ILE A 16 -8.53 -29.72 0.96
C ILE A 16 -9.98 -29.33 1.25
N ALA A 17 -10.88 -30.30 1.36
CA ALA A 17 -12.28 -30.06 1.68
C ALA A 17 -12.45 -29.44 3.08
N GLY A 18 -11.68 -29.91 4.07
CA GLY A 18 -11.67 -29.33 5.41
C GLY A 18 -11.19 -27.87 5.43
N LEU A 19 -10.14 -27.56 4.66
CA LEU A 19 -9.62 -26.20 4.54
C LEU A 19 -10.64 -25.26 3.89
N LEU A 20 -11.27 -25.69 2.79
CA LEU A 20 -12.30 -24.91 2.11
C LEU A 20 -13.50 -24.63 3.02
N ILE A 21 -13.96 -25.64 3.75
CA ILE A 21 -15.06 -25.47 4.72
C ILE A 21 -14.64 -24.52 5.83
N GLY A 22 -13.43 -24.64 6.36
CA GLY A 22 -12.89 -23.74 7.38
C GLY A 22 -12.82 -22.29 6.92
N LEU A 23 -12.36 -22.05 5.69
CA LEU A 23 -12.28 -20.71 5.11
C LEU A 23 -13.67 -20.10 4.92
N ILE A 24 -14.62 -20.87 4.40
CA ILE A 24 -16.01 -20.42 4.24
C ILE A 24 -16.62 -20.05 5.59
N LEU A 25 -16.45 -20.90 6.61
CA LEU A 25 -16.96 -20.63 7.95
C LEU A 25 -16.29 -19.41 8.59
N GLY A 26 -14.97 -19.23 8.40
CA GLY A 26 -14.25 -18.04 8.86
C GLY A 26 -14.74 -16.76 8.19
N LEU A 27 -15.00 -16.81 6.88
CA LEU A 27 -15.53 -15.66 6.14
C LEU A 27 -16.94 -15.28 6.60
N ILE A 28 -17.81 -16.29 6.82
CA ILE A 28 -19.15 -16.07 7.37
C ILE A 28 -19.07 -15.46 8.77
N TYR A 29 -18.16 -15.93 9.61
CA TYR A 29 -17.97 -15.37 10.95
C TYR A 29 -17.53 -13.90 10.88
N ALA A 30 -16.53 -13.58 10.06
CA ALA A 30 -16.00 -12.24 9.90
C ALA A 30 -17.00 -11.23 9.30
N TRP A 31 -17.93 -11.68 8.45
CA TRP A 31 -18.89 -10.79 7.80
C TRP A 31 -20.26 -10.74 8.46
N LEU A 32 -20.70 -11.83 9.12
CA LEU A 32 -22.07 -11.95 9.63
C LEU A 32 -22.17 -11.90 11.16
N ILE A 33 -21.12 -12.34 11.86
CA ILE A 33 -21.13 -12.43 13.33
C ILE A 33 -20.35 -11.27 13.95
N ASN A 34 -19.21 -10.89 13.37
CA ASN A 34 -18.40 -9.79 13.86
C ASN A 34 -17.87 -8.93 12.69
N PRO A 35 -18.74 -8.12 12.06
CA PRO A 35 -18.32 -7.23 10.99
C PRO A 35 -17.31 -6.21 11.52
N VAL A 36 -16.38 -5.80 10.66
CA VAL A 36 -15.45 -4.72 11.00
C VAL A 36 -16.23 -3.42 11.11
N GLU A 37 -16.24 -2.83 12.30
CA GLU A 37 -16.74 -1.48 12.52
C GLU A 37 -15.61 -0.48 12.25
N TRP A 38 -15.81 0.38 11.25
CA TRP A 38 -14.93 1.51 11.01
C TRP A 38 -15.37 2.65 11.91
N THR A 39 -14.59 2.94 12.94
CA THR A 39 -14.79 4.12 13.78
C THR A 39 -14.00 5.29 13.22
N ASP A 40 -14.53 6.50 13.38
CA ASP A 40 -13.82 7.71 12.98
C ASP A 40 -12.47 7.80 13.70
N ALA A 41 -11.43 8.18 12.94
CA ALA A 41 -10.11 8.39 13.51
C ALA A 41 -10.17 9.55 14.52
N PRO A 42 -9.64 9.37 15.74
CA PRO A 42 -9.56 10.45 16.72
C PRO A 42 -8.64 11.57 16.21
N VAL A 43 -8.92 12.79 16.67
CA VAL A 43 -8.28 14.03 16.19
C VAL A 43 -6.77 14.05 16.52
N ASP A 44 -6.35 13.34 17.56
CA ASP A 44 -4.96 13.16 17.96
C ASP A 44 -4.09 12.40 16.92
N LEU A 45 -4.71 11.56 16.08
CA LEU A 45 -4.06 10.82 14.99
C LEU A 45 -4.05 11.57 13.66
N LEU A 46 -4.69 12.75 13.58
CA LEU A 46 -4.65 13.58 12.37
C LEU A 46 -3.25 14.12 12.11
N ARG A 47 -2.96 14.42 10.84
CA ARG A 47 -1.73 15.12 10.45
C ARG A 47 -1.68 16.51 11.12
N PRO A 48 -0.49 17.04 11.45
CA PRO A 48 -0.37 18.31 12.19
C PRO A 48 -1.07 19.50 11.54
N ASP A 49 -1.08 19.59 10.21
CA ASP A 49 -1.79 20.62 9.44
C ASP A 49 -3.31 20.55 9.66
N LEU A 50 -3.86 19.34 9.68
CA LEU A 50 -5.29 19.13 9.93
C LEU A 50 -5.67 19.35 11.40
N GLN A 51 -4.76 19.09 12.33
CA GLN A 51 -4.96 19.42 13.75
C GLN A 51 -5.01 20.94 13.96
N GLU A 52 -4.20 21.69 13.22
CA GLU A 52 -4.26 23.15 13.21
C GLU A 52 -5.61 23.63 12.67
N ASP A 53 -6.04 23.16 11.50
CA ASP A 53 -7.34 23.52 10.92
C ASP A 53 -8.51 23.19 11.86
N TYR A 54 -8.44 22.03 12.52
CA TYR A 54 -9.42 21.64 13.53
C TYR A 54 -9.45 22.60 14.72
N MET A 55 -8.29 23.00 15.24
CA MET A 55 -8.20 23.99 16.32
C MET A 55 -8.77 25.35 15.89
N ARG A 56 -8.50 25.78 14.65
CA ARG A 56 -9.05 27.02 14.10
C ARG A 56 -10.57 26.96 14.05
N MET A 57 -11.14 25.87 13.55
CA MET A 57 -12.60 25.64 13.57
C MET A 57 -13.18 25.59 14.99
N ALA A 58 -12.45 25.03 15.96
CA ALA A 58 -12.87 24.99 17.36
C ALA A 58 -12.95 26.41 17.97
N ILE A 59 -11.96 27.26 17.67
CA ILE A 59 -11.94 28.68 18.06
C ILE A 59 -13.13 29.41 17.44
N ASP A 60 -13.36 29.28 16.13
CA ASP A 60 -14.46 29.95 15.43
C ASP A 60 -15.81 29.50 15.96
N SER A 61 -15.99 28.19 16.17
CA SER A 61 -17.22 27.67 16.75
C SER A 61 -17.48 28.19 18.16
N TYR A 62 -16.42 28.40 18.97
CA TYR A 62 -16.58 29.01 20.29
C TYR A 62 -17.00 30.48 20.21
N THR A 63 -16.52 31.24 19.23
CA THR A 63 -16.98 32.64 19.05
C THR A 63 -18.47 32.75 18.81
N VAL A 64 -19.03 31.78 18.08
CA VAL A 64 -20.45 31.75 17.72
C VAL A 64 -21.30 31.18 18.84
N ASN A 65 -20.91 30.03 19.38
CA ASN A 65 -21.73 29.27 20.32
C ASN A 65 -21.49 29.65 21.79
N GLN A 66 -20.32 30.22 22.11
CA GLN A 66 -19.86 30.54 23.46
C GLN A 66 -19.91 29.34 24.45
N ASP A 67 -19.92 28.13 23.92
CA ASP A 67 -19.98 26.90 24.71
C ASP A 67 -18.58 26.50 25.20
N ALA A 68 -18.33 26.78 26.47
CA ALA A 68 -17.04 26.51 27.11
C ALA A 68 -16.74 25.01 27.27
N ALA A 69 -17.77 24.20 27.52
CA ALA A 69 -17.59 22.76 27.70
C ALA A 69 -17.22 22.10 26.38
N LEU A 70 -17.92 22.48 25.29
CA LEU A 70 -17.60 21.99 23.96
C LEU A 70 -16.21 22.44 23.49
N ALA A 71 -15.82 23.69 23.80
CA ALA A 71 -14.49 24.20 23.49
C ALA A 71 -13.38 23.39 24.18
N GLN A 72 -13.57 23.05 25.46
CA GLN A 72 -12.62 22.23 26.21
C GLN A 72 -12.52 20.82 25.63
N THR A 73 -13.65 20.17 25.36
CA THR A 73 -13.66 18.83 24.75
C THR A 73 -12.91 18.79 23.42
N ARG A 74 -13.11 19.79 22.55
CA ARG A 74 -12.43 19.87 21.26
C ARG A 74 -10.93 20.16 21.41
N TYR A 75 -10.57 21.03 22.36
CA TYR A 75 -9.17 21.29 22.67
C TYR A 75 -8.46 20.02 23.17
N GLU A 76 -9.11 19.24 24.03
CA GLU A 76 -8.57 17.99 24.56
C GLU A 76 -8.48 16.89 23.49
N ALA A 77 -9.41 16.85 22.53
CA ALA A 77 -9.44 15.84 21.46
C ALA A 77 -8.19 15.85 20.56
N ILE A 78 -7.48 16.98 20.47
CA ILE A 78 -6.24 17.13 19.69
C ILE A 78 -5.05 16.38 20.33
N GLY A 79 -5.15 16.01 21.60
CA GLY A 79 -4.11 15.25 22.30
C GLY A 79 -2.92 16.10 22.74
N GLU A 80 -1.70 15.55 22.63
CA GLU A 80 -0.49 16.14 23.23
C GLU A 80 0.01 17.42 22.52
N ASN A 81 -0.37 17.63 21.25
CA ASN A 81 0.09 18.77 20.45
C ASN A 81 -0.76 20.05 20.63
N LYS A 82 -1.86 19.98 21.38
CA LYS A 82 -2.86 21.06 21.49
C LYS A 82 -2.27 22.39 21.98
N GLU A 83 -1.36 22.37 22.96
CA GLU A 83 -0.70 23.57 23.47
C GLU A 83 0.19 24.23 22.40
N ASN A 84 0.91 23.41 21.64
CA ASN A 84 1.80 23.88 20.59
C ASN A 84 1.01 24.51 19.44
N ILE A 85 -0.04 23.83 18.99
CA ILE A 85 -0.93 24.32 17.93
C ILE A 85 -1.60 25.63 18.33
N LEU A 86 -2.09 25.73 19.57
CA LEU A 86 -2.68 26.98 20.06
C LEU A 86 -1.66 28.13 20.07
N ALA A 87 -0.42 27.86 20.49
CA ALA A 87 0.65 28.87 20.46
C ALA A 87 1.04 29.28 19.03
N GLN A 88 1.01 28.35 18.07
CA GLN A 88 1.26 28.64 16.65
C GLN A 88 0.16 29.53 16.07
N ILE A 89 -1.11 29.25 16.38
CA ILE A 89 -2.26 30.06 15.94
C ILE A 89 -2.21 31.46 16.57
N GLU A 90 -1.78 31.59 17.83
CA GLU A 90 -1.56 32.91 18.45
C GLU A 90 -0.46 33.72 17.76
N ALA A 91 0.63 33.06 17.35
CA ALA A 91 1.73 33.70 16.64
C ALA A 91 1.35 34.06 15.19
N ASN A 92 0.50 33.26 14.56
CA ASN A 92 -0.01 33.50 13.21
C ASN A 92 -1.55 33.33 13.14
N PRO A 93 -2.31 34.38 13.51
CA PRO A 93 -3.77 34.31 13.54
C PRO A 93 -4.43 34.04 12.20
N GLY A 94 -3.76 34.35 11.08
CA GLY A 94 -4.35 34.24 9.75
C GLY A 94 -5.58 35.13 9.62
N GLU A 95 -6.73 34.53 9.30
CA GLU A 95 -8.02 35.20 9.15
C GLU A 95 -8.78 35.36 10.49
N GLN A 96 -8.33 34.71 11.56
CA GLN A 96 -9.02 34.73 12.85
C GLN A 96 -8.67 35.97 13.65
N SER A 97 -9.67 36.51 14.37
CA SER A 97 -9.45 37.70 15.20
C SER A 97 -8.54 37.38 16.40
N PRO A 98 -7.56 38.23 16.75
CA PRO A 98 -6.76 38.00 17.95
C PRO A 98 -7.60 37.96 19.24
N GLN A 99 -8.78 38.60 19.27
CA GLN A 99 -9.68 38.54 20.41
C GLN A 99 -10.37 37.17 20.55
N SER A 100 -10.75 36.52 19.44
CA SER A 100 -11.39 35.20 19.48
C SER A 100 -10.44 34.13 19.99
N ILE A 101 -9.19 34.16 19.54
CA ILE A 101 -8.13 33.25 20.00
C ILE A 101 -7.90 33.44 21.51
N ALA A 102 -7.78 34.69 21.97
CA ALA A 102 -7.60 34.99 23.40
C ALA A 102 -8.79 34.54 24.26
N ALA A 103 -10.02 34.72 23.78
CA ALA A 103 -11.23 34.28 24.48
C ALA A 103 -11.32 32.75 24.58
N PHE A 104 -11.02 32.04 23.49
CA PHE A 104 -10.95 30.58 23.48
C PHE A 104 -9.85 30.07 24.42
N LYS A 105 -8.65 30.64 24.34
CA LYS A 105 -7.52 30.27 25.22
C LYS A 105 -7.85 30.45 26.69
N ALA A 106 -8.48 31.56 27.06
CA ALA A 106 -8.89 31.80 28.45
C ALA A 106 -9.77 30.66 28.98
N VAL A 107 -10.74 30.20 28.18
CA VAL A 107 -11.61 29.09 28.55
C VAL A 107 -10.87 27.77 28.67
N VAL A 108 -10.08 27.38 27.68
CA VAL A 108 -9.47 26.04 27.65
C VAL A 108 -8.28 25.90 28.61
N THR A 109 -7.67 27.02 29.02
CA THR A 109 -6.53 27.00 29.97
C THR A 109 -6.92 27.27 31.41
N THR A 110 -7.98 28.05 31.66
CA THR A 110 -8.37 28.44 33.03
C THR A 110 -9.75 27.93 33.45
N GLY A 111 -10.55 27.40 32.53
CA GLY A 111 -11.93 26.97 32.80
C GLY A 111 -12.91 28.12 33.06
N VAL A 112 -12.51 29.37 32.83
CA VAL A 112 -13.33 30.55 33.11
C VAL A 112 -13.64 31.29 31.80
N PRO A 113 -14.92 31.45 31.40
CA PRO A 113 -15.27 32.27 30.24
C PRO A 113 -14.87 33.72 30.48
N ALA A 114 -14.04 34.27 29.58
CA ALA A 114 -13.68 35.67 29.57
C ALA A 114 -14.92 36.49 29.16
N VAL A 115 -15.63 37.03 30.14
CA VAL A 115 -16.74 37.95 29.93
C VAL A 115 -16.20 39.27 29.37
N ALA A 116 -16.44 39.50 28.08
CA ALA A 116 -16.32 40.82 27.47
C ALA A 116 -17.68 41.54 27.55
N THR A 117 -17.76 42.57 28.40
CA THR A 117 -18.87 43.56 28.43
C THR A 117 -18.65 44.58 27.31
N PRO A 118 -19.67 45.03 26.54
CA PRO A 118 -20.46 46.22 26.93
C PRO A 118 -21.92 46.26 26.35
N PRO A 119 -22.63 47.41 26.40
CA PRO A 119 -23.72 47.78 27.32
C PRO A 119 -25.16 47.46 26.82
N ALA A 120 -26.08 47.51 27.79
CA ALA A 120 -27.50 47.18 27.70
C ALA A 120 -28.35 47.98 26.69
N THR A 121 -29.31 47.29 26.05
CA THR A 121 -30.69 47.78 25.84
C THR A 121 -31.69 46.61 25.83
N THR A 122 -32.89 46.91 26.31
CA THR A 122 -33.95 46.09 26.94
C THR A 122 -34.90 45.38 25.92
N PRO A 123 -36.06 44.80 26.32
CA PRO A 123 -36.30 43.37 26.56
C PRO A 123 -37.33 42.70 25.62
N GLY A 124 -37.36 41.36 25.65
CA GLY A 124 -38.55 40.56 25.36
C GLY A 124 -38.46 39.72 24.08
N VAL A 125 -38.55 38.40 24.21
CA VAL A 125 -39.80 37.64 24.08
C VAL A 125 -39.54 36.19 24.50
N THR A 126 -40.55 35.66 25.16
CA THR A 126 -40.75 34.34 25.77
C THR A 126 -40.76 33.15 24.79
N THR A 127 -39.99 32.10 25.12
CA THR A 127 -40.22 30.63 24.99
C THR A 127 -40.60 30.00 23.62
N PRO A 128 -40.33 28.70 23.35
CA PRO A 128 -39.79 27.67 24.25
C PRO A 128 -38.56 26.89 23.76
N MET A 129 -37.82 26.45 24.78
CA MET A 129 -36.85 25.38 24.82
C MET A 129 -37.42 24.11 24.18
N VAL A 130 -36.85 23.69 23.05
CA VAL A 130 -36.99 22.32 22.57
C VAL A 130 -35.91 21.52 23.28
N THR A 131 -36.33 20.77 24.29
CA THR A 131 -35.58 19.68 24.88
C THR A 131 -35.26 18.66 23.78
N SER A 132 -34.06 18.73 23.20
CA SER A 132 -33.54 17.63 22.42
C SER A 132 -32.72 16.75 23.35
N SER A 133 -33.38 15.71 23.85
CA SER A 133 -32.74 14.60 24.54
C SER A 133 -31.86 13.86 23.54
N VAL A 134 -30.57 14.18 23.52
CA VAL A 134 -29.55 13.29 22.94
C VAL A 134 -29.41 12.10 23.90
N PRO A 135 -29.63 10.86 23.44
CA PRO A 135 -29.39 9.69 24.29
C PRO A 135 -27.89 9.63 24.58
N ALA A 136 -27.54 9.64 25.87
CA ALA A 136 -26.23 9.26 26.33
C ALA A 136 -25.92 7.86 25.81
N ALA A 137 -24.88 7.74 24.98
CA ALA A 137 -24.30 6.46 24.64
C ALA A 137 -23.85 5.79 25.94
N PRO A 138 -24.08 4.47 26.13
CA PRO A 138 -23.57 3.78 27.30
C PRO A 138 -22.04 3.81 27.23
N VAL A 139 -21.43 4.26 28.32
CA VAL A 139 -20.02 3.99 28.60
C VAL A 139 -19.95 2.48 28.86
N GLU A 140 -19.42 1.71 27.91
CA GLU A 140 -19.13 0.31 28.16
C GLU A 140 -17.96 0.23 29.14
N GLU A 141 -18.26 -0.27 30.34
CA GLU A 141 -17.25 -0.67 31.30
C GLU A 141 -16.36 -1.77 30.70
N GLU A 142 -15.08 -1.72 31.05
CA GLU A 142 -14.08 -2.73 30.69
C GLU A 142 -14.54 -4.15 31.08
N GLY A 143 -15.11 -4.84 30.09
CA GLY A 143 -15.45 -6.25 30.17
C GLY A 143 -14.18 -7.10 30.15
N GLY A 144 -13.78 -7.59 31.32
CA GLY A 144 -12.70 -8.56 31.47
C GLY A 144 -12.85 -9.71 30.47
N PHE A 145 -11.75 -9.99 29.75
CA PHE A 145 -11.68 -10.99 28.69
C PHE A 145 -12.37 -12.30 29.10
N PRO A 146 -13.44 -12.74 28.38
CA PRO A 146 -14.15 -13.95 28.75
C PRO A 146 -13.21 -15.15 28.61
N THR A 147 -13.19 -16.04 29.60
CA THR A 147 -12.29 -17.21 29.71
C THR A 147 -12.25 -18.08 28.44
N TRP A 148 -13.29 -18.02 27.60
CA TRP A 148 -13.33 -18.65 26.29
C TRP A 148 -12.24 -18.10 25.34
N THR A 149 -12.00 -16.79 25.28
CA THR A 149 -10.99 -16.18 24.39
C THR A 149 -9.58 -16.72 24.66
N ILE A 150 -9.25 -16.96 25.93
CA ILE A 150 -8.00 -17.60 26.35
C ILE A 150 -7.96 -19.07 25.89
N VAL A 151 -9.09 -19.79 25.94
CA VAL A 151 -9.17 -21.17 25.45
C VAL A 151 -9.03 -21.25 23.93
N ILE A 152 -9.62 -20.33 23.16
CA ILE A 152 -9.41 -20.25 21.71
C ILE A 152 -7.95 -19.92 21.41
N LEU A 153 -7.37 -18.93 22.10
CA LEU A 153 -5.99 -18.54 21.89
C LEU A 153 -5.03 -19.70 22.23
N LEU A 154 -5.29 -20.45 23.30
CA LEU A 154 -4.54 -21.66 23.63
C LEU A 154 -4.70 -22.75 22.57
N ILE A 155 -5.89 -22.97 22.02
CA ILE A 155 -6.11 -23.94 20.94
C ILE A 155 -5.42 -23.49 19.64
N CYS A 156 -5.45 -22.19 19.33
CA CYS A 156 -4.75 -21.62 18.19
C CYS A 156 -3.22 -21.73 18.34
N VAL A 157 -2.67 -21.42 19.52
CA VAL A 157 -1.24 -21.57 19.82
C VAL A 157 -0.84 -23.05 19.78
N LEU A 158 -1.67 -23.95 20.32
CA LEU A 158 -1.41 -25.39 20.25
C LEU A 158 -1.47 -25.90 18.80
N GLY A 159 -2.41 -25.38 17.99
CA GLY A 159 -2.51 -25.67 16.56
C GLY A 159 -1.30 -25.18 15.78
N LEU A 160 -0.82 -23.96 16.07
CA LEU A 160 0.39 -23.39 15.47
C LEU A 160 1.65 -24.15 15.91
N ALA A 161 1.72 -24.60 17.17
CA ALA A 161 2.83 -25.41 17.67
C ALA A 161 2.85 -26.80 17.02
N LEU A 162 1.69 -27.44 16.83
CA LEU A 162 1.58 -28.72 16.14
C LEU A 162 1.88 -28.58 14.64
N GLY A 163 1.38 -27.53 13.98
CA GLY A 163 1.65 -27.22 12.59
C GLY A 163 3.12 -26.87 12.33
N GLY A 164 3.70 -26.01 13.19
CA GLY A 164 5.11 -25.64 13.17
C GLY A 164 6.03 -26.83 13.47
N GLY A 165 5.64 -27.71 14.40
CA GLY A 165 6.35 -28.96 14.67
C GLY A 165 6.33 -29.95 13.50
N LEU A 166 5.19 -30.07 12.80
CA LEU A 166 5.08 -30.88 11.59
C LEU A 166 5.92 -30.30 10.43
N PHE A 167 5.88 -28.97 10.27
CA PHE A 167 6.69 -28.25 9.28
C PHE A 167 8.19 -28.43 9.56
N TYR A 168 8.61 -28.28 10.82
CA TYR A 168 10.00 -28.50 11.23
C TYR A 168 10.47 -29.93 10.99
N LEU A 169 9.63 -30.93 11.32
CA LEU A 169 9.94 -32.34 11.07
C LEU A 169 10.00 -32.67 9.57
N LEU A 170 9.11 -32.12 8.75
CA LEU A 170 9.13 -32.33 7.30
C LEU A 170 10.30 -31.60 6.63
N TYR A 171 10.61 -30.38 7.08
CA TYR A 171 11.73 -29.57 6.58
C TYR A 171 13.09 -30.18 6.96
N TRP A 172 13.24 -30.70 8.19
CA TRP A 172 14.48 -31.37 8.60
C TRP A 172 14.59 -32.77 8.01
N ARG A 173 13.51 -33.55 7.89
CA ARG A 173 13.56 -34.86 7.23
C ARG A 173 14.03 -34.76 5.77
N ASN A 174 13.78 -33.64 5.10
CA ASN A 174 14.27 -33.38 3.74
C ASN A 174 15.73 -32.90 3.66
N ARG A 175 16.38 -32.59 4.80
CA ARG A 175 17.82 -32.28 4.87
C ARG A 175 18.68 -33.49 5.25
N SER A 176 18.09 -34.55 5.81
CA SER A 176 18.82 -35.75 6.26
C SER A 176 18.98 -36.84 5.17
N GLY A 177 18.64 -36.53 3.92
CA GLY A 177 18.72 -37.44 2.77
C GLY A 177 19.75 -37.08 1.70
N GLY A 178 20.66 -36.13 1.96
CA GLY A 178 21.67 -35.70 0.99
C GLY A 178 23.08 -35.91 1.52
N GLN A 179 23.66 -37.10 1.32
CA GLN A 179 25.12 -37.21 1.27
C GLN A 179 25.60 -36.36 0.10
N ALA A 180 26.19 -35.21 0.41
CA ALA A 180 26.85 -34.36 -0.56
C ALA A 180 28.06 -35.12 -1.15
N SER A 181 27.97 -35.45 -2.44
CA SER A 181 29.15 -35.75 -3.26
C SER A 181 29.95 -34.45 -3.43
N PRO A 182 31.26 -34.42 -3.12
CA PRO A 182 32.10 -33.23 -3.30
C PRO A 182 32.59 -33.14 -4.75
N ALA A 183 31.66 -33.13 -5.71
CA ALA A 183 31.96 -33.07 -7.14
C ALA A 183 30.84 -32.36 -7.89
N LYS A 184 30.57 -31.10 -7.53
CA LYS A 184 29.98 -30.04 -8.37
C LYS A 184 29.81 -28.79 -7.51
N ARG A 185 30.94 -28.20 -7.16
CA ARG A 185 31.02 -26.82 -6.66
C ARG A 185 32.03 -26.08 -7.51
N GLU A 186 31.76 -26.08 -8.81
CA GLU A 186 32.42 -25.23 -9.80
C GLU A 186 31.34 -24.77 -10.78
N ALA A 187 31.44 -23.50 -11.15
CA ALA A 187 30.46 -22.69 -11.88
C ALA A 187 29.21 -22.25 -11.07
N GLN A 188 29.42 -21.44 -10.02
CA GLN A 188 28.59 -20.24 -9.92
C GLN A 188 29.02 -19.34 -11.09
N PRO A 189 28.15 -18.98 -12.04
CA PRO A 189 28.44 -17.82 -12.88
C PRO A 189 28.53 -16.64 -11.92
N ALA A 190 29.64 -15.92 -11.99
CA ALA A 190 29.83 -14.67 -11.27
C ALA A 190 28.57 -13.81 -11.42
N GLU A 191 28.09 -13.24 -10.31
CA GLU A 191 27.11 -12.17 -10.30
C GLU A 191 27.65 -11.07 -11.23
N ARG A 192 27.13 -11.01 -12.46
CA ARG A 192 27.41 -9.90 -13.36
C ARG A 192 26.76 -8.69 -12.71
N GLN A 193 27.58 -7.75 -12.25
CA GLN A 193 27.07 -6.44 -11.93
C GLN A 193 26.46 -5.87 -13.22
N PRO A 194 25.22 -5.36 -13.19
CA PRO A 194 24.61 -4.74 -14.35
C PRO A 194 25.47 -3.54 -14.76
N GLU A 195 26.02 -3.60 -15.97
CA GLU A 195 26.84 -2.53 -16.55
C GLU A 195 25.92 -1.57 -17.31
N TRP A 196 25.96 -0.29 -16.95
CA TRP A 196 25.25 0.78 -17.63
C TRP A 196 25.67 0.85 -19.10
N THR A 197 24.72 1.11 -20.00
CA THR A 197 25.06 1.34 -21.40
C THR A 197 25.76 2.67 -21.54
N GLU A 198 27.00 2.65 -22.01
CA GLU A 198 27.72 3.85 -22.36
C GLU A 198 27.25 4.33 -23.74
N TYR A 199 26.28 5.25 -23.78
CA TYR A 199 25.79 5.88 -25.03
C TYR A 199 26.80 6.89 -25.65
N ALA A 200 28.07 6.88 -25.23
CA ALA A 200 29.11 7.78 -25.72
C ALA A 200 29.77 7.33 -27.03
N ALA A 201 29.10 6.50 -27.83
CA ALA A 201 29.55 6.18 -29.18
C ALA A 201 29.32 7.39 -30.11
N PRO A 202 30.23 7.69 -31.06
CA PRO A 202 30.11 8.86 -31.92
C PRO A 202 28.89 8.75 -32.84
N GLY A 203 27.79 9.43 -32.50
CA GLY A 203 26.60 9.58 -33.34
C GLY A 203 25.25 9.55 -32.63
N GLU A 204 25.18 9.08 -31.38
CA GLU A 204 23.94 9.07 -30.59
C GLU A 204 23.98 10.18 -29.53
N GLU A 205 22.88 10.93 -29.41
CA GLU A 205 22.73 11.90 -28.32
C GLU A 205 22.63 11.12 -27.00
N PRO A 206 23.34 11.54 -25.93
CA PRO A 206 23.22 10.87 -24.65
C PRO A 206 21.79 11.04 -24.10
N PRO A 207 21.25 10.03 -23.40
CA PRO A 207 19.94 10.16 -22.77
C PRO A 207 19.96 11.26 -21.71
N THR A 208 18.84 11.95 -21.57
CA THR A 208 18.65 12.99 -20.55
C THR A 208 18.71 12.40 -19.15
N VAL A 209 18.12 11.22 -18.98
CA VAL A 209 18.11 10.47 -17.73
C VAL A 209 18.21 8.97 -18.00
N GLN A 210 18.82 8.25 -17.06
CA GLN A 210 18.89 6.79 -17.05
C GLN A 210 18.50 6.27 -15.66
N PHE A 211 17.67 5.24 -15.62
CA PHE A 211 17.24 4.58 -14.40
C PHE A 211 17.48 3.07 -14.48
N MET A 212 17.55 2.42 -13.32
CA MET A 212 17.65 0.97 -13.21
C MET A 212 16.47 0.45 -12.40
N ALA A 213 15.61 -0.36 -13.02
CA ALA A 213 14.54 -1.07 -12.34
C ALA A 213 14.95 -2.53 -12.15
N SER A 214 14.86 -3.04 -10.92
CA SER A 214 15.41 -4.36 -10.58
C SER A 214 14.43 -5.19 -9.79
N TYR A 215 13.80 -6.15 -10.47
CA TYR A 215 12.97 -7.16 -9.85
C TYR A 215 13.79 -8.38 -9.41
N LYS A 216 13.43 -8.94 -8.25
CA LYS A 216 13.87 -10.26 -7.80
C LYS A 216 12.70 -11.03 -7.20
N LEU A 217 12.67 -12.34 -7.43
CA LEU A 217 11.69 -13.25 -6.86
C LEU A 217 11.61 -13.10 -5.34
N GLY A 218 10.41 -12.85 -4.84
CA GLY A 218 10.16 -12.46 -3.45
C GLY A 218 9.66 -11.02 -3.31
N ASP A 219 9.93 -10.17 -4.31
CA ASP A 219 9.38 -8.82 -4.37
C ASP A 219 7.98 -8.83 -5.00
N ASP A 220 6.99 -9.21 -4.19
CA ASP A 220 5.61 -9.40 -4.63
C ASP A 220 4.83 -8.09 -4.86
N LEU A 221 5.47 -6.94 -4.60
CA LEU A 221 4.95 -5.58 -4.73
C LEU A 221 5.80 -4.70 -5.67
N PHE A 222 6.68 -5.30 -6.46
CA PHE A 222 7.53 -4.58 -7.40
C PHE A 222 6.72 -3.67 -8.35
N ASP A 223 6.98 -2.37 -8.24
CA ASP A 223 6.38 -1.29 -9.03
C ASP A 223 7.28 -0.03 -8.93
N ASP A 224 8.38 -0.04 -9.68
CA ASP A 224 9.34 1.06 -9.69
C ASP A 224 8.84 2.19 -10.60
N SER A 225 8.84 3.42 -10.08
CA SER A 225 8.46 4.63 -10.83
C SER A 225 9.50 5.74 -10.68
N PHE A 226 9.78 6.44 -11.78
CA PHE A 226 10.82 7.46 -11.87
C PHE A 226 10.31 8.71 -12.58
N SER A 227 10.48 9.86 -11.94
CA SER A 227 10.19 11.17 -12.54
C SER A 227 11.25 11.56 -13.56
N ILE A 228 10.80 12.07 -14.70
CA ILE A 228 11.65 12.58 -15.78
C ILE A 228 11.59 14.10 -15.73
N ASP A 229 12.68 14.70 -15.25
CA ASP A 229 12.83 16.15 -15.20
C ASP A 229 13.86 16.62 -16.23
N SER A 230 13.65 17.81 -16.76
CA SER A 230 14.65 18.51 -17.57
C SER A 230 15.88 18.88 -16.73
N PRO A 231 17.03 19.18 -17.36
CA PRO A 231 18.21 19.70 -16.64
C PRO A 231 17.94 21.00 -15.86
N THR A 232 16.86 21.71 -16.19
CA THR A 232 16.40 22.92 -15.49
C THR A 232 15.43 22.65 -14.33
N GLY A 233 15.05 21.39 -14.08
CA GLY A 233 14.14 20.97 -13.01
C GLY A 233 12.65 21.08 -13.35
N GLU A 234 12.29 21.31 -14.62
CA GLU A 234 10.91 21.20 -15.08
C GLU A 234 10.54 19.74 -15.30
N PHE A 235 9.40 19.32 -14.75
CA PHE A 235 8.79 18.01 -14.98
C PHE A 235 8.36 17.82 -16.43
N LEU A 236 8.90 16.78 -17.07
CA LEU A 236 8.62 16.38 -18.45
C LEU A 236 7.68 15.16 -18.53
N GLY A 237 7.76 14.25 -17.56
CA GLY A 237 6.98 13.02 -17.57
C GLY A 237 7.41 12.04 -16.49
N GLU A 238 6.95 10.81 -16.58
CA GLU A 238 7.27 9.74 -15.64
C GLU A 238 7.39 8.41 -16.39
N CYS A 239 8.29 7.54 -15.96
CA CYS A 239 8.40 6.18 -16.50
C CYS A 239 8.62 5.18 -15.38
N GLY A 240 8.25 3.93 -15.64
CA GLY A 240 8.38 2.89 -14.63
C GLY A 240 8.28 1.48 -15.18
N ALA A 241 8.46 0.52 -14.27
CA ALA A 241 8.29 -0.90 -14.52
C ALA A 241 7.61 -1.57 -13.32
N GLY A 242 6.59 -2.38 -13.59
CA GLY A 242 5.80 -3.03 -12.55
C GLY A 242 5.34 -4.44 -12.92
N ILE A 243 4.85 -5.18 -11.93
CA ILE A 243 4.29 -6.52 -12.15
C ILE A 243 2.96 -6.42 -12.91
N SER A 244 2.87 -7.08 -14.06
CA SER A 244 1.63 -7.11 -14.84
C SER A 244 0.83 -8.41 -14.63
N GLU A 245 1.47 -9.58 -14.63
CA GLU A 245 0.77 -10.86 -14.41
C GLU A 245 1.66 -11.87 -13.69
N THR A 246 1.01 -12.77 -12.94
CA THR A 246 1.64 -13.88 -12.23
C THR A 246 1.07 -15.21 -12.72
N ILE A 247 1.84 -16.28 -12.56
CA ILE A 247 1.45 -17.64 -12.92
C ILE A 247 1.41 -18.56 -11.69
N GLY A 248 0.44 -19.48 -11.67
CA GLY A 248 0.31 -20.46 -10.61
C GLY A 248 -0.24 -19.87 -9.30
N VAL A 249 0.01 -20.57 -8.20
CA VAL A 249 -0.46 -20.19 -6.86
C VAL A 249 0.66 -20.38 -5.84
N GLY A 250 0.66 -19.56 -4.79
CA GLY A 250 1.61 -19.64 -3.68
C GLY A 250 2.47 -18.38 -3.52
N GLU A 251 3.23 -18.36 -2.44
CA GLU A 251 4.19 -17.30 -2.11
C GLU A 251 5.63 -17.84 -2.19
N PRO A 252 6.59 -17.05 -2.68
CA PRO A 252 6.41 -15.73 -3.30
C PRO A 252 5.70 -15.82 -4.65
N LYS A 253 5.06 -14.73 -5.07
CA LYS A 253 4.37 -14.64 -6.37
C LYS A 253 5.35 -14.93 -7.49
N ARG A 254 4.92 -15.76 -8.45
CA ARG A 254 5.70 -16.12 -9.63
C ARG A 254 5.31 -15.20 -10.77
N VAL A 255 6.07 -14.12 -10.97
CA VAL A 255 5.76 -13.09 -11.97
C VAL A 255 6.10 -13.61 -13.37
N THR A 256 5.11 -13.59 -14.27
CA THR A 256 5.23 -14.10 -15.64
C THR A 256 5.31 -12.98 -16.69
N ALA A 257 4.88 -11.76 -16.34
CA ALA A 257 4.99 -10.58 -17.19
C ALA A 257 5.13 -9.30 -16.36
N PHE A 258 5.88 -8.35 -16.91
CA PHE A 258 6.07 -7.00 -16.40
C PHE A 258 5.50 -5.98 -17.38
N GLU A 259 5.01 -4.86 -16.89
CA GLU A 259 4.68 -3.71 -17.71
C GLU A 259 5.78 -2.66 -17.57
N VAL A 260 6.19 -2.10 -18.70
CA VAL A 260 7.04 -0.92 -18.78
C VAL A 260 6.19 0.17 -19.40
N TRP A 261 6.17 1.33 -18.77
CA TRP A 261 5.28 2.41 -19.17
C TRP A 261 6.01 3.75 -19.22
N LEU A 262 5.50 4.63 -20.09
CA LEU A 262 5.97 6.00 -20.28
C LEU A 262 4.78 6.94 -20.29
N PHE A 263 4.77 7.88 -19.36
CA PHE A 263 3.88 9.01 -19.30
C PHE A 263 4.63 10.29 -19.69
N ASP A 264 3.99 11.13 -20.49
CA ASP A 264 4.51 12.42 -20.95
C ASP A 264 3.52 13.51 -20.55
N LYS A 265 4.01 14.59 -19.94
CA LYS A 265 3.17 15.73 -19.53
C LYS A 265 2.38 16.35 -20.69
N ASN A 266 2.90 16.27 -21.91
CA ASN A 266 2.29 16.81 -23.12
C ASN A 266 1.41 15.78 -23.86
N ASP A 267 1.34 14.54 -23.36
CA ASP A 267 0.54 13.46 -23.93
C ASP A 267 -0.54 13.00 -22.95
N ILE A 268 -1.77 12.85 -23.44
CA ILE A 268 -2.89 12.40 -22.59
C ILE A 268 -2.91 10.88 -22.41
N GLN A 269 -2.09 10.14 -23.17
CA GLN A 269 -2.02 8.69 -23.12
C GLN A 269 -0.67 8.23 -22.58
N THR A 270 -0.72 7.31 -21.62
CA THR A 270 0.45 6.53 -21.22
C THR A 270 0.68 5.43 -22.24
N VAL A 271 1.90 5.32 -22.73
CA VAL A 271 2.32 4.22 -23.60
C VAL A 271 2.84 3.09 -22.73
N THR A 272 2.32 1.88 -22.93
CA THR A 272 2.69 0.70 -22.14
C THR A 272 3.10 -0.46 -23.05
N LYS A 273 4.22 -1.09 -22.70
CA LYS A 273 4.70 -2.36 -23.28
C LYS A 273 4.67 -3.43 -22.20
N VAL A 274 4.23 -4.63 -22.55
CA VAL A 274 4.18 -5.76 -21.60
C VAL A 274 5.29 -6.75 -21.94
N LEU A 275 6.33 -6.78 -21.13
CA LEU A 275 7.45 -7.72 -21.21
C LEU A 275 7.03 -9.07 -20.64
N MET A 276 6.94 -10.08 -21.50
CA MET A 276 6.44 -11.41 -21.16
C MET A 276 7.56 -12.43 -21.06
N SER A 277 7.37 -13.42 -20.19
CA SER A 277 8.14 -14.67 -20.24
C SER A 277 7.89 -15.41 -21.55
N ALA A 278 8.83 -16.26 -21.97
CA ALA A 278 8.68 -17.05 -23.19
C ALA A 278 7.41 -17.91 -23.15
N HIS A 279 7.10 -18.52 -22.01
CA HIS A 279 5.86 -19.28 -21.85
C HIS A 279 4.62 -18.39 -22.01
N ALA A 280 4.57 -17.23 -21.37
CA ALA A 280 3.41 -16.35 -21.45
C ALA A 280 3.21 -15.81 -22.87
N PHE A 281 4.30 -15.49 -23.57
CA PHE A 281 4.26 -15.00 -24.95
C PHE A 281 3.77 -16.05 -25.95
N LEU A 282 4.10 -17.32 -25.73
CA LEU A 282 3.69 -18.45 -26.58
C LEU A 282 2.26 -18.95 -26.28
N ASP A 283 1.71 -18.63 -25.11
CA ASP A 283 0.32 -18.97 -24.77
C ASP A 283 -0.64 -17.88 -25.26
N ASP A 284 -1.40 -18.18 -26.32
CA ASP A 284 -2.35 -17.25 -26.92
C ASP A 284 -3.36 -16.68 -25.93
N ALA A 285 -3.81 -17.48 -24.97
CA ALA A 285 -4.79 -17.02 -23.97
C ALA A 285 -4.17 -15.97 -23.03
N THR A 286 -2.93 -16.16 -22.60
CA THR A 286 -2.21 -15.19 -21.75
C THR A 286 -1.81 -13.95 -22.52
N ARG A 287 -1.29 -14.12 -23.74
CA ARG A 287 -0.96 -13.00 -24.64
C ARG A 287 -2.15 -12.10 -24.92
N GLN A 288 -3.32 -12.66 -25.27
CA GLN A 288 -4.53 -11.87 -25.52
C GLN A 288 -5.04 -11.12 -24.28
N ARG A 289 -4.89 -11.68 -23.07
CA ARG A 289 -5.21 -10.95 -21.83
C ARG A 289 -4.28 -9.76 -21.64
N LEU A 290 -2.99 -9.96 -21.87
CA LEU A 290 -1.97 -8.92 -21.69
C LEU A 290 -1.99 -7.83 -22.76
N GLU A 291 -2.50 -8.11 -23.97
CA GLU A 291 -2.78 -7.11 -25.02
C GLU A 291 -3.73 -5.99 -24.54
N SER A 292 -4.59 -6.26 -23.56
CA SER A 292 -5.47 -5.24 -22.97
C SER A 292 -4.75 -4.26 -22.03
N LYS A 293 -3.55 -4.60 -21.57
CA LYS A 293 -2.73 -3.78 -20.66
C LYS A 293 -1.66 -2.98 -21.39
N GLY A 294 -1.17 -3.47 -22.52
CA GLY A 294 -0.17 -2.82 -23.34
C GLY A 294 0.25 -3.71 -24.51
N ASP A 295 1.16 -3.21 -25.35
CA ASP A 295 1.64 -3.99 -26.50
C ASP A 295 2.59 -5.11 -26.02
N PRO A 296 2.29 -6.40 -26.28
CA PRO A 296 3.07 -7.52 -25.79
C PRO A 296 4.44 -7.64 -26.47
N VAL A 297 5.47 -7.87 -25.67
CA VAL A 297 6.86 -8.03 -26.11
C VAL A 297 7.49 -9.23 -25.39
N LEU A 298 8.22 -10.06 -26.12
CA LEU A 298 9.02 -11.14 -25.51
C LEU A 298 10.25 -10.55 -24.80
N ALA A 299 10.43 -10.87 -23.52
CA ALA A 299 11.63 -10.49 -22.80
C ALA A 299 12.79 -11.44 -23.15
N GLU A 300 13.89 -10.87 -23.65
CA GLU A 300 15.13 -11.59 -23.96
C GLU A 300 16.33 -10.81 -23.40
N PRO A 301 17.38 -11.47 -22.89
CA PRO A 301 18.59 -10.77 -22.45
C PRO A 301 19.18 -9.92 -23.58
N GLY A 302 19.40 -8.64 -23.29
CA GLY A 302 19.95 -7.66 -24.24
C GLY A 302 18.95 -7.11 -25.25
N SER A 303 17.66 -7.49 -25.20
CA SER A 303 16.66 -6.87 -26.06
C SER A 303 16.36 -5.43 -25.63
N GLU A 304 16.02 -4.61 -26.61
CA GLU A 304 15.63 -3.21 -26.42
C GLU A 304 14.18 -3.01 -26.85
N ILE A 305 13.47 -2.24 -26.05
CA ILE A 305 12.04 -2.00 -26.20
C ILE A 305 11.84 -0.50 -26.19
N VAL A 306 11.20 0.00 -27.24
CA VAL A 306 11.03 1.45 -27.44
C VAL A 306 9.59 1.83 -27.14
N LEU A 307 9.43 2.83 -26.27
CA LEU A 307 8.18 3.51 -25.98
C LEU A 307 8.33 4.96 -26.42
N GLU A 308 7.37 5.45 -27.21
CA GLU A 308 7.42 6.81 -27.74
C GLU A 308 6.10 7.53 -27.49
N THR A 309 6.18 8.71 -26.91
CA THR A 309 5.07 9.65 -26.80
C THR A 309 5.28 10.79 -27.80
N GLN A 310 4.51 11.87 -27.64
CA GLN A 310 4.70 13.10 -28.40
C GLN A 310 6.09 13.74 -28.20
N THR A 311 6.57 13.86 -26.95
CA THR A 311 7.79 14.62 -26.64
C THR A 311 8.89 13.79 -25.97
N LEU A 312 8.64 12.53 -25.64
CA LEU A 312 9.61 11.64 -25.00
C LEU A 312 9.76 10.33 -25.76
N LYS A 313 10.98 9.79 -25.71
CA LYS A 313 11.31 8.44 -26.14
C LYS A 313 12.02 7.73 -25.00
N LEU A 314 11.48 6.60 -24.58
CA LEU A 314 12.09 5.68 -23.62
C LEU A 314 12.59 4.45 -24.36
N VAL A 315 13.83 4.06 -24.10
CA VAL A 315 14.37 2.74 -24.46
C VAL A 315 14.58 1.96 -23.18
N ALA A 316 13.85 0.86 -23.04
CA ALA A 316 14.02 -0.10 -21.97
C ALA A 316 14.86 -1.28 -22.47
N ARG A 317 16.05 -1.45 -21.90
CA ARG A 317 16.97 -2.55 -22.24
C ARG A 317 16.94 -3.61 -21.14
N VAL A 318 16.79 -4.87 -21.53
CA VAL A 318 16.92 -6.00 -20.60
C VAL A 318 18.40 -6.26 -20.35
N VAL A 319 18.93 -5.74 -19.23
CA VAL A 319 20.35 -5.86 -18.89
C VAL A 319 20.68 -7.26 -18.41
N ASP A 320 19.84 -7.81 -17.55
CA ASP A 320 19.95 -9.18 -17.05
C ASP A 320 18.57 -9.73 -16.78
N MET A 321 18.40 -11.03 -17.04
CA MET A 321 17.21 -11.76 -16.64
C MET A 321 17.55 -13.22 -16.43
N ALA A 322 16.85 -13.83 -15.49
CA ALA A 322 16.87 -15.27 -15.31
C ALA A 322 15.45 -15.76 -15.04
N TYR A 323 15.09 -16.89 -15.62
CA TYR A 323 13.87 -17.59 -15.25
C TYR A 323 14.10 -18.38 -13.96
N GLY A 324 13.05 -18.54 -13.18
CA GLY A 324 13.11 -19.38 -12.00
C GLY A 324 12.82 -20.84 -12.34
N ASP A 325 13.41 -21.72 -11.53
CA ASP A 325 13.19 -23.17 -11.60
C ASP A 325 12.05 -23.59 -10.67
N GLY A 326 11.35 -24.67 -11.01
CA GLY A 326 10.33 -25.24 -10.13
C GLY A 326 9.38 -26.22 -10.81
N ALA A 327 8.20 -26.37 -10.19
CA ALA A 327 7.14 -27.26 -10.68
C ALA A 327 6.23 -26.62 -11.73
N LEU A 328 6.42 -25.32 -12.02
CA LEU A 328 5.73 -24.60 -13.10
C LEU A 328 6.40 -24.91 -14.45
N PRO A 329 5.73 -24.64 -15.58
CA PRO A 329 6.33 -24.81 -16.90
C PRO A 329 7.68 -24.10 -17.02
N GLU A 330 8.57 -24.63 -17.86
CA GLU A 330 9.87 -24.00 -18.10
C GLU A 330 9.69 -22.58 -18.65
N GLN A 331 10.60 -21.67 -18.26
CA GLN A 331 10.61 -20.28 -18.74
C GLN A 331 9.28 -19.55 -18.52
N SER A 332 8.57 -19.87 -17.44
CA SER A 332 7.24 -19.33 -17.16
C SER A 332 7.19 -18.18 -16.17
N PHE A 333 8.22 -17.98 -15.37
CA PHE A 333 8.30 -16.85 -14.46
C PHE A 333 9.75 -16.45 -14.23
N PHE A 334 9.96 -15.19 -13.85
CA PHE A 334 11.29 -14.62 -13.66
C PHE A 334 11.77 -14.87 -12.22
N ASP A 335 13.02 -15.29 -12.07
CA ASP A 335 13.76 -15.24 -10.80
C ASP A 335 14.31 -13.84 -10.54
N ARG A 336 14.76 -13.18 -11.61
CA ARG A 336 15.17 -11.77 -11.59
C ARG A 336 15.02 -11.15 -12.96
N LEU A 337 14.83 -9.83 -12.97
CA LEU A 337 14.81 -9.00 -14.17
C LEU A 337 15.41 -7.64 -13.83
N ILE A 338 16.41 -7.21 -14.60
CA ILE A 338 17.03 -5.90 -14.49
C ILE A 338 16.83 -5.16 -15.80
N LEU A 339 16.17 -4.01 -15.71
CA LEU A 339 15.88 -3.13 -16.83
C LEU A 339 16.63 -1.82 -16.66
N GLU A 340 17.32 -1.41 -17.72
CA GLU A 340 17.85 -0.06 -17.85
C GLU A 340 16.85 0.76 -18.66
N LEU A 341 16.37 1.85 -18.08
CA LEU A 341 15.40 2.77 -18.68
C LEU A 341 16.12 4.05 -19.06
N SER A 342 16.32 4.27 -20.36
CA SER A 342 16.99 5.47 -20.88
C SER A 342 15.99 6.36 -21.61
N VAL A 343 15.96 7.65 -21.28
CA VAL A 343 14.96 8.59 -21.82
C VAL A 343 15.62 9.74 -22.57
N TRP A 344 15.08 10.04 -23.76
CA TRP A 344 15.44 11.17 -24.60
C TRP A 344 14.23 12.08 -24.87
N PRO A 345 14.45 13.39 -25.06
CA PRO A 345 13.45 14.25 -25.64
C PRO A 345 13.29 13.88 -27.12
N ARG A 346 12.06 13.92 -27.61
CA ARG A 346 11.72 13.71 -29.01
C ARG A 346 11.51 15.06 -29.68
N SER A 347 12.20 15.28 -30.79
CA SER A 347 12.12 16.50 -31.60
C SER A 347 10.94 16.50 -32.56
#